data_AF-A0A1V5VSN2-F1
#
_entry.id   AF-A0A1V5VSN2-F1
#
_cell.length_a   1.000
_cell.length_b   1.000
_cell.length_c   1.000
_cell.angle_alpha   90.00
_cell.angle_beta   90.00
_cell.angle_gamma   90.00
#
_symmetry.space_group_name_H-M   'P 1'
#
loop_
_entity.id
_entity.type
_entity.pdbx_description
1 polymer ?
#
loop_
_entity_poly.entity_id
_entity_poly.type
_entity_poly.pdbx_seq_one_letter_code
_entity_poly.pdbx_strand_id
1 'polypeptide(L)'
;MQKADWDQARAYVVRRLSEDLPHTLYYHNLAHTLEDVLPAAERLATAAGISAAETLLLRTAALYHDLGYLVRYRDNEIIATALAATTLPHFGYTPEQIYAINEMIMATHMPQTPHSLLQALLCDADLDPLGREDFFEVNRRLRLELAIHDYPVSQETWFSEQLHFLTHHTYTTAVARALRNPGKQRNIQLLQEYLESLREGRTADALVLQRAHP
;
A
#
# COMPACT_ATOMS: atom_id res chain seq x y z
N MET A 1 2.51 33.76 -1.33
CA MET A 1 2.90 32.40 -0.91
C MET A 1 2.78 31.50 -2.13
N GLN A 2 3.82 30.78 -2.51
CA GLN A 2 3.74 29.83 -3.62
C GLN A 2 2.79 28.69 -3.22
N LYS A 3 1.88 28.30 -4.12
CA LYS A 3 0.96 27.19 -3.89
C LYS A 3 1.70 25.87 -4.16
N ALA A 4 1.43 24.85 -3.35
CA ALA A 4 1.97 23.51 -3.55
C ALA A 4 1.67 23.00 -4.97
N ASP A 5 2.73 22.58 -5.68
CA ASP A 5 2.71 22.11 -7.05
C ASP A 5 2.70 20.57 -7.05
N TRP A 6 1.49 20.02 -7.17
CA TRP A 6 1.25 18.58 -7.26
C TRP A 6 1.92 17.94 -8.47
N ASP A 7 1.90 18.62 -9.62
CA ASP A 7 2.35 18.03 -10.88
C ASP A 7 3.86 17.87 -10.90
N GLN A 8 4.61 18.85 -10.36
CA GLN A 8 6.06 18.72 -10.19
C GLN A 8 6.44 17.65 -9.17
N ALA A 9 5.73 17.57 -8.03
CA ALA A 9 5.95 16.52 -7.05
C ALA A 9 5.70 15.12 -7.65
N ARG A 10 4.61 14.96 -8.41
CA ARG A 10 4.29 13.73 -9.14
C ARG A 10 5.33 13.39 -10.18
N ALA A 11 5.72 14.34 -11.03
CA ALA A 11 6.73 14.11 -12.06
C ALA A 11 8.08 13.68 -11.44
N TYR A 12 8.46 14.28 -10.32
CA TYR A 12 9.65 13.88 -9.56
C TYR A 12 9.57 12.41 -9.13
N VAL A 13 8.51 12.02 -8.42
CA VAL A 13 8.35 10.64 -7.92
C VAL A 13 8.31 9.63 -9.05
N VAL A 14 7.51 9.87 -10.09
CA VAL A 14 7.39 8.96 -11.23
C VAL A 14 8.76 8.72 -11.85
N ARG A 15 9.54 9.78 -12.06
CA ARG A 15 10.90 9.67 -12.59
C ARG A 15 11.79 8.83 -11.67
N ARG A 16 11.86 9.17 -10.38
CA ARG A 16 12.71 8.47 -9.40
C ARG A 16 12.37 6.97 -9.33
N LEU A 17 11.09 6.63 -9.22
CA LEU A 17 10.65 5.23 -9.16
C LEU A 17 10.84 4.48 -10.49
N SER A 18 10.76 5.17 -11.64
CA SER A 18 10.99 4.54 -12.94
C SER A 18 12.46 4.30 -13.27
N GLU A 19 13.37 5.17 -12.80
CA GLU A 19 14.78 5.17 -13.18
C GLU A 19 15.66 4.49 -12.13
N ASP A 20 15.38 4.70 -10.84
CA ASP A 20 16.30 4.37 -9.75
C ASP A 20 15.85 3.16 -8.91
N LEU A 21 14.62 2.67 -9.09
CA LEU A 21 14.07 1.64 -8.25
C LEU A 21 14.61 0.24 -8.63
N PRO A 22 15.06 -0.58 -7.66
CA PRO A 22 15.53 -1.93 -7.95
C PRO A 22 14.46 -2.79 -8.63
N HIS A 23 14.81 -3.45 -9.74
CA HIS A 23 13.92 -4.36 -10.47
C HIS A 23 13.51 -5.62 -9.68
N THR A 24 14.10 -5.84 -8.50
CA THR A 24 13.73 -6.92 -7.58
C THR A 24 12.50 -6.62 -6.74
N LEU A 25 12.00 -5.38 -6.75
CA LEU A 25 10.78 -4.97 -6.07
C LEU A 25 9.56 -5.30 -6.96
N TYR A 26 9.03 -6.52 -6.82
CA TYR A 26 7.89 -6.99 -7.60
C TYR A 26 6.53 -6.48 -7.10
N TYR A 27 6.45 -6.06 -5.84
CA TYR A 27 5.31 -5.46 -5.18
C TYR A 27 5.54 -3.96 -4.94
N HIS A 28 6.58 -3.56 -4.20
CA HIS A 28 6.83 -2.15 -3.86
C HIS A 28 7.45 -1.37 -5.03
N ASN A 29 6.70 -1.25 -6.13
CA ASN A 29 7.12 -0.60 -7.37
C ASN A 29 6.23 0.57 -7.79
N LEU A 30 6.56 1.17 -8.93
CA LEU A 30 5.84 2.31 -9.47
C LEU A 30 4.33 2.02 -9.64
N ALA A 31 3.95 0.80 -10.01
CA ALA A 31 2.54 0.43 -10.16
C ALA A 31 1.84 0.39 -8.80
N HIS A 32 2.47 -0.15 -7.75
CA HIS A 32 1.90 -0.08 -6.39
C HIS A 32 1.62 1.37 -5.96
N THR A 33 2.57 2.28 -6.20
CA THR A 33 2.34 3.70 -5.89
C THR A 33 1.22 4.32 -6.74
N LEU A 34 1.25 4.17 -8.06
CA LEU A 34 0.38 4.92 -8.99
C LEU A 34 -0.97 4.28 -9.28
N GLU A 35 -1.04 2.95 -9.26
CA GLU A 35 -2.20 2.17 -9.68
C GLU A 35 -2.92 1.56 -8.47
N ASP A 36 -2.21 1.31 -7.37
CA ASP A 36 -2.80 0.74 -6.15
C ASP A 36 -3.09 1.82 -5.09
N VAL A 37 -2.05 2.39 -4.46
CA VAL A 37 -2.20 3.23 -3.26
C VAL A 37 -2.78 4.61 -3.58
N LEU A 38 -2.26 5.32 -4.58
CA LEU A 38 -2.76 6.66 -4.92
C LEU A 38 -4.26 6.66 -5.31
N PRO A 39 -4.75 5.78 -6.20
CA PRO A 39 -6.17 5.71 -6.52
C PRO A 39 -7.02 5.26 -5.32
N ALA A 40 -6.51 4.38 -4.46
CA ALA A 40 -7.20 4.00 -3.22
C ALA A 40 -7.37 5.19 -2.28
N ALA A 41 -6.30 5.96 -2.05
CA ALA A 41 -6.33 7.17 -1.24
C ALA A 41 -7.33 8.21 -1.78
N GLU A 42 -7.39 8.41 -3.11
CA GLU A 42 -8.34 9.32 -3.75
C GLU A 42 -9.81 8.87 -3.57
N ARG A 43 -10.08 7.57 -3.73
CA ARG A 43 -11.41 6.98 -3.49
C ARG A 43 -11.83 7.15 -2.03
N LEU A 44 -10.94 6.84 -1.09
CA LEU A 44 -11.21 6.93 0.34
C LEU A 44 -11.40 8.39 0.78
N ALA A 45 -10.61 9.33 0.26
CA ALA A 45 -10.78 10.77 0.49
C ALA A 45 -12.17 11.25 0.05
N THR A 46 -12.60 10.84 -1.15
CA THR A 46 -13.91 11.20 -1.70
C THR A 46 -15.04 10.65 -0.82
N ALA A 47 -14.95 9.37 -0.44
CA ALA A 47 -15.94 8.73 0.42
C ALA A 47 -15.98 9.34 1.84
N ALA A 48 -14.83 9.76 2.37
CA ALA A 48 -14.71 10.38 3.69
C ALA A 48 -15.15 11.86 3.70
N GLY A 49 -15.28 12.50 2.53
CA GLY A 49 -15.69 13.90 2.42
C GLY A 49 -14.67 14.89 2.98
N ILE A 50 -13.37 14.56 2.91
CA ILE A 50 -12.31 15.48 3.36
C ILE A 50 -12.14 16.66 2.39
N SER A 51 -11.55 17.75 2.85
CA SER A 51 -11.36 18.96 2.05
C SER A 51 -10.33 18.77 0.92
N ALA A 52 -10.40 19.60 -0.11
CA ALA A 52 -9.42 19.57 -1.21
C ALA A 52 -7.98 19.81 -0.75
N ALA A 53 -7.78 20.59 0.33
CA ALA A 53 -6.46 20.80 0.92
C ALA A 53 -5.94 19.51 1.57
N GLU A 54 -6.77 18.81 2.32
CA GLU A 54 -6.42 17.52 2.93
C GLU A 54 -6.22 16.42 1.87
N THR A 55 -7.06 16.40 0.83
CA THR A 55 -6.90 15.48 -0.31
C THR A 55 -5.55 15.68 -0.99
N LEU A 56 -5.09 16.92 -1.17
CA LEU A 56 -3.75 17.18 -1.73
C LEU A 56 -2.65 16.57 -0.86
N LEU A 57 -2.73 16.73 0.47
CA LEU A 57 -1.73 16.17 1.38
C LEU A 57 -1.76 14.63 1.37
N LEU A 58 -2.94 14.03 1.42
CA LEU A 58 -3.10 12.58 1.37
C LEU A 58 -2.55 11.98 0.08
N ARG A 59 -2.87 12.59 -1.07
CA ARG A 59 -2.33 12.17 -2.37
C ARG A 59 -0.80 12.28 -2.41
N THR A 60 -0.25 13.31 -1.79
CA THR A 60 1.21 13.52 -1.73
C THR A 60 1.87 12.49 -0.83
N ALA A 61 1.29 12.17 0.32
CA ALA A 61 1.79 11.10 1.17
C ALA A 61 1.70 9.73 0.47
N ALA A 62 0.58 9.41 -0.18
CA ALA A 62 0.43 8.18 -0.97
C ALA A 62 1.48 8.07 -2.09
N LEU A 63 1.79 9.19 -2.76
CA LEU A 63 2.80 9.23 -3.80
C LEU A 63 4.22 9.02 -3.23
N TYR A 64 4.49 9.49 -2.01
CA TYR A 64 5.84 9.48 -1.42
C TYR A 64 6.13 8.28 -0.51
N HIS A 65 5.12 7.55 -0.04
CA HIS A 65 5.26 6.59 1.07
C HIS A 65 6.37 5.56 0.87
N ASP A 66 6.53 5.05 -0.35
CA ASP A 66 7.50 3.99 -0.70
C ASP A 66 8.79 4.51 -1.33
N LEU A 67 9.03 5.83 -1.39
CA LEU A 67 10.29 6.36 -1.94
C LEU A 67 11.52 5.88 -1.16
N GLY A 68 11.36 5.43 0.08
CA GLY A 68 12.45 4.88 0.89
C GLY A 68 13.12 3.66 0.27
N TYR A 69 12.37 2.88 -0.51
CA TYR A 69 12.87 1.68 -1.20
C TYR A 69 13.98 1.99 -2.22
N LEU A 70 14.09 3.24 -2.68
CA LEU A 70 15.21 3.71 -3.50
C LEU A 70 16.58 3.64 -2.79
N VAL A 71 16.58 3.61 -1.45
CA VAL A 71 17.79 3.66 -0.64
C VAL A 71 17.98 2.36 0.13
N ARG A 72 16.93 1.85 0.79
CA ARG A 72 16.98 0.57 1.50
C ARG A 72 15.59 -0.03 1.68
N TYR A 73 15.57 -1.34 1.88
CA TYR A 73 14.34 -2.11 2.06
C TYR A 73 13.70 -1.96 3.45
N ARG A 74 14.49 -2.10 4.52
CA ARG A 74 14.00 -2.06 5.90
C ARG A 74 13.86 -0.62 6.38
N ASP A 75 12.81 -0.33 7.16
CA ASP A 75 12.53 1.00 7.69
C ASP A 75 12.63 2.05 6.56
N ASN A 76 11.85 1.83 5.50
CA ASN A 76 11.89 2.65 4.30
C ASN A 76 11.16 4.00 4.55
N GLU A 77 10.16 4.02 5.43
CA GLU A 77 9.28 5.14 5.73
C GLU A 77 10.06 6.34 6.29
N ILE A 78 11.04 6.09 7.17
CA ILE A 78 11.90 7.15 7.71
C ILE A 78 12.78 7.79 6.62
N ILE A 79 13.11 7.05 5.56
CA ILE A 79 13.82 7.61 4.40
C ILE A 79 12.84 8.31 3.47
N ALA A 80 11.66 7.74 3.23
CA ALA A 80 10.61 8.37 2.45
C ALA A 80 10.25 9.76 3.02
N THR A 81 10.12 9.87 4.34
CA THR A 81 9.89 11.17 5.01
C THR A 81 11.06 12.13 4.90
N ALA A 82 12.31 11.65 4.94
CA ALA A 82 13.48 12.48 4.68
C ALA A 82 13.53 12.99 3.22
N LEU A 83 13.19 12.12 2.25
CA LEU A 83 13.07 12.48 0.84
C LEU A 83 11.93 13.48 0.61
N ALA A 84 10.78 13.30 1.26
CA ALA A 84 9.67 14.25 1.22
C ALA A 84 10.10 15.62 1.80
N ALA A 85 10.72 15.63 2.98
CA ALA A 85 11.19 16.86 3.64
C ALA A 85 12.23 17.64 2.83
N THR A 86 13.07 16.93 2.06
CA THR A 86 14.09 17.56 1.22
C THR A 86 13.56 18.03 -0.14
N THR A 87 12.55 17.37 -0.70
CA THR A 87 12.12 17.63 -2.10
C THR A 87 10.88 18.51 -2.19
N LEU A 88 9.90 18.33 -1.31
CA LEU A 88 8.62 19.05 -1.34
C LEU A 88 8.75 20.58 -1.18
N PRO A 89 9.74 21.16 -0.44
CA PRO A 89 9.94 22.61 -0.42
C PRO A 89 10.19 23.20 -1.81
N HIS A 90 10.88 22.46 -2.69
CA HIS A 90 11.13 22.90 -4.08
C HIS A 90 9.86 22.96 -4.93
N PHE A 91 8.79 22.29 -4.49
CA PHE A 91 7.47 22.30 -5.13
C PHE A 91 6.47 23.19 -4.39
N GLY A 92 6.93 24.07 -3.50
CA GLY A 92 6.09 25.07 -2.83
C GLY A 92 5.23 24.54 -1.69
N TYR A 93 5.50 23.34 -1.17
CA TYR A 93 4.85 22.85 0.05
C TYR A 93 5.40 23.57 1.28
N THR A 94 4.51 23.93 2.20
CA THR A 94 4.92 24.59 3.46
C THR A 94 5.45 23.57 4.48
N PRO A 95 6.22 24.01 5.49
CA PRO A 95 6.67 23.12 6.56
C PRO A 95 5.54 22.35 7.25
N GLU A 96 4.38 22.97 7.45
CA GLU A 96 3.21 22.34 8.08
C GLU A 96 2.61 21.25 7.20
N GLN A 97 2.56 21.47 5.88
CA GLN A 97 2.09 20.46 4.92
C GLN A 97 3.04 19.26 4.87
N ILE A 98 4.35 19.52 4.85
CA ILE A 98 5.39 18.49 4.85
C ILE A 98 5.34 17.68 6.13
N TYR A 99 5.15 18.34 7.28
CA TYR A 99 4.99 17.65 8.56
C TYR A 99 3.79 16.69 8.52
N ALA A 100 2.63 17.16 8.07
CA ALA A 100 1.45 16.30 7.94
C ALA A 100 1.68 15.11 6.99
N ILE A 101 2.35 15.34 5.85
CA ILE A 101 2.72 14.29 4.88
C ILE A 101 3.65 13.25 5.53
N ASN A 102 4.66 13.69 6.25
CA ASN A 102 5.59 12.80 6.94
C ASN A 102 4.90 11.97 8.03
N GLU A 103 4.00 12.57 8.80
CA GLU A 103 3.20 11.85 9.80
C GLU A 103 2.30 10.79 9.16
N MET A 104 1.74 11.05 7.97
CA MET A 104 1.02 10.05 7.19
C MET A 104 1.90 8.89 6.76
N ILE A 105 3.06 9.19 6.15
CA ILE A 105 4.00 8.16 5.67
C ILE A 105 4.51 7.31 6.85
N MET A 106 4.86 7.92 7.98
CA MET A 106 5.31 7.15 9.16
C MET A 106 4.23 6.23 9.72
N ALA A 107 2.95 6.57 9.57
CA ALA A 107 1.86 5.72 10.03
C ALA A 107 1.69 4.42 9.23
N THR A 108 2.28 4.31 8.03
CA THR A 108 2.27 3.07 7.24
C THR A 108 3.28 2.03 7.74
N HIS A 109 4.24 2.43 8.58
CA HIS A 109 5.19 1.50 9.21
C HIS A 109 4.44 0.42 10.00
N MET A 110 4.88 -0.83 9.88
CA MET A 110 4.22 -1.97 10.50
C MET A 110 4.74 -2.25 11.92
N PRO A 111 3.86 -2.42 12.93
CA PRO A 111 2.40 -2.36 12.85
C PRO A 111 1.88 -0.92 12.71
N GLN A 112 0.89 -0.71 11.84
CA GLN A 112 0.30 0.61 11.60
C GLN A 112 -0.32 1.20 12.88
N THR A 113 0.02 2.45 13.18
CA THR A 113 -0.52 3.20 14.34
C THR A 113 -1.02 4.59 13.92
N PRO A 114 -2.13 4.70 13.16
CA PRO A 114 -2.67 5.99 12.78
C PRO A 114 -3.31 6.73 13.97
N HIS A 115 -2.97 8.00 14.11
CA HIS A 115 -3.45 8.93 15.14
C HIS A 115 -4.33 10.06 14.58
N SER A 116 -4.50 10.13 13.27
CA SER A 116 -5.38 11.10 12.60
C SER A 116 -6.18 10.46 11.47
N LEU A 117 -7.22 11.15 11.00
CA LEU A 117 -8.02 10.67 9.88
C LEU A 117 -7.18 10.48 8.62
N LEU A 118 -6.27 11.41 8.30
CA LEU A 118 -5.46 11.29 7.08
C LEU A 118 -4.45 10.15 7.16
N GLN A 119 -3.85 9.92 8.35
CA GLN A 119 -3.01 8.75 8.60
C GLN A 119 -3.81 7.46 8.40
N ALA A 120 -5.01 7.38 8.99
CA ALA A 120 -5.88 6.22 8.86
C ALA A 120 -6.30 5.96 7.40
N LEU A 121 -6.59 7.00 6.63
CA LEU A 121 -6.92 6.89 5.21
C LEU A 121 -5.73 6.36 4.40
N LEU A 122 -4.50 6.78 4.70
CA LEU A 122 -3.32 6.27 4.01
C LEU A 122 -3.03 4.80 4.38
N CYS A 123 -3.09 4.45 5.68
CA CYS A 123 -2.96 3.07 6.14
C CYS A 123 -3.97 2.14 5.45
N ASP A 124 -5.23 2.58 5.36
CA ASP A 124 -6.29 1.84 4.68
C ASP A 124 -6.08 1.75 3.16
N ALA A 125 -5.50 2.78 2.54
CA ALA A 125 -5.17 2.80 1.11
C ALA A 125 -4.00 1.85 0.77
N ASP A 126 -2.98 1.81 1.62
CA ASP A 126 -1.83 0.92 1.47
C ASP A 126 -2.22 -0.55 1.63
N LEU A 127 -3.18 -0.84 2.51
CA LEU A 127 -3.76 -2.17 2.71
C LEU A 127 -5.07 -2.40 1.92
N ASP A 128 -5.37 -1.56 0.92
CA ASP A 128 -6.51 -1.73 0.02
C ASP A 128 -6.54 -3.11 -0.67
N PRO A 129 -5.40 -3.71 -1.09
CA PRO A 129 -5.36 -5.03 -1.71
C PRO A 129 -5.99 -6.17 -0.90
N LEU A 130 -6.04 -6.08 0.44
CA LEU A 130 -6.60 -7.17 1.26
C LEU A 130 -8.07 -7.45 0.95
N GLY A 131 -8.82 -6.46 0.46
CA GLY A 131 -10.22 -6.59 0.06
C GLY A 131 -10.47 -6.60 -1.45
N ARG A 132 -9.41 -6.60 -2.28
CA ARG A 132 -9.52 -6.57 -3.75
C ARG A 132 -9.62 -7.98 -4.35
N GLU A 133 -10.10 -8.05 -5.58
CA GLU A 133 -10.28 -9.32 -6.31
C GLU A 133 -8.97 -9.92 -6.79
N ASP A 134 -7.96 -9.08 -7.05
CA ASP A 134 -6.62 -9.47 -7.45
C ASP A 134 -5.68 -9.78 -6.28
N PHE A 135 -6.23 -9.90 -5.06
CA PHE A 135 -5.48 -10.13 -3.82
C PHE A 135 -4.41 -11.22 -3.95
N PHE A 136 -4.74 -12.39 -4.51
CA PHE A 136 -3.78 -13.48 -4.64
C PHE A 136 -2.59 -13.15 -5.54
N GLU A 137 -2.84 -12.42 -6.63
CA GLU A 137 -1.79 -12.02 -7.57
C GLU A 137 -0.83 -11.03 -6.91
N VAL A 138 -1.39 -9.99 -6.29
CA VAL A 138 -0.64 -8.99 -5.52
C VAL A 138 0.17 -9.67 -4.41
N ASN A 139 -0.44 -10.62 -3.70
CA ASN A 139 0.18 -11.32 -2.59
C ASN A 139 1.32 -12.27 -3.02
N ARG A 140 1.21 -12.88 -4.20
CA ARG A 140 2.31 -13.66 -4.79
C ARG A 140 3.51 -12.79 -5.15
N ARG A 141 3.28 -11.59 -5.68
CA ARG A 141 4.35 -10.62 -5.99
C ARG A 141 5.08 -10.20 -4.71
N LEU A 142 4.33 -9.89 -3.65
CA LEU A 142 4.91 -9.57 -2.34
C LEU A 142 5.76 -10.72 -1.80
N ARG A 143 5.26 -11.97 -1.89
CA ARG A 143 6.05 -13.16 -1.48
C ARG A 143 7.35 -13.30 -2.27
N LEU A 144 7.29 -13.10 -3.58
CA LEU A 144 8.45 -13.21 -4.46
C LEU A 144 9.51 -12.15 -4.11
N GLU A 145 9.07 -10.93 -3.86
CA GLU A 145 9.94 -9.84 -3.42
C GLU A 145 10.58 -10.16 -2.06
N LEU A 146 9.79 -10.53 -1.06
CA LEU A 146 10.29 -10.86 0.28
C LEU A 146 11.30 -12.01 0.28
N ALA A 147 11.14 -12.99 -0.62
CA ALA A 147 12.09 -14.07 -0.78
C ALA A 147 13.49 -13.58 -1.22
N ILE A 148 13.57 -12.47 -1.96
CA ILE A 148 14.84 -11.82 -2.35
C ILE A 148 15.39 -10.97 -1.21
N HIS A 149 14.52 -10.41 -0.36
CA HIS A 149 14.87 -9.55 0.75
C HIS A 149 14.94 -10.30 2.09
N ASP A 150 15.66 -11.42 2.10
CA ASP A 150 15.99 -12.24 3.27
C ASP A 150 14.81 -12.91 4.00
N TYR A 151 13.68 -13.12 3.32
CA TYR A 151 12.52 -13.83 3.87
C TYR A 151 11.96 -14.92 2.92
N PRO A 152 12.76 -15.94 2.56
CA PRO A 152 12.27 -17.05 1.77
C PRO A 152 11.32 -17.92 2.60
N VAL A 153 10.09 -18.06 2.12
CA VAL A 153 9.03 -18.79 2.82
C VAL A 153 8.26 -19.69 1.86
N SER A 154 7.89 -20.88 2.36
CA SER A 154 7.07 -21.83 1.61
C SER A 154 5.71 -21.21 1.28
N GLN A 155 5.07 -21.69 0.21
CA GLN A 155 3.75 -21.20 -0.18
C GLN A 155 2.71 -21.45 0.93
N GLU A 156 2.73 -22.62 1.56
CA GLU A 156 1.81 -22.95 2.65
C GLU A 156 2.02 -22.04 3.87
N THR A 157 3.26 -21.84 4.30
CA THR A 157 3.59 -20.96 5.43
C THR A 157 3.17 -19.53 5.13
N TRP A 158 3.52 -19.01 3.95
CA TRP A 158 3.16 -17.65 3.54
C TRP A 158 1.66 -17.44 3.56
N PHE A 159 0.88 -18.26 2.87
CA PHE A 159 -0.58 -18.04 2.83
C PHE A 159 -1.26 -18.31 4.18
N SER A 160 -0.66 -19.11 5.06
CA SER A 160 -1.11 -19.24 6.45
C SER A 160 -0.87 -17.94 7.24
N GLU A 161 0.28 -17.30 7.07
CA GLU A 161 0.57 -15.98 7.66
C GLU A 161 -0.34 -14.90 7.10
N GLN A 162 -0.64 -14.93 5.80
CA GLN A 162 -1.57 -14.00 5.18
C GLN A 162 -3.00 -14.20 5.67
N LEU A 163 -3.44 -15.46 5.86
CA LEU A 163 -4.73 -15.73 6.50
C LEU A 163 -4.77 -15.18 7.93
N HIS A 164 -3.70 -15.35 8.71
CA HIS A 164 -3.58 -14.77 10.04
C HIS A 164 -3.65 -13.23 9.97
N PHE A 165 -2.89 -12.62 9.07
CA PHE A 165 -2.89 -11.17 8.87
C PHE A 165 -4.28 -10.63 8.50
N LEU A 166 -4.95 -11.23 7.52
CA LEU A 166 -6.30 -10.80 7.12
C LEU A 166 -7.30 -10.95 8.27
N THR A 167 -7.24 -12.04 9.03
CA THR A 167 -8.19 -12.27 10.13
C THR A 167 -8.00 -11.33 11.33
N HIS A 168 -6.79 -10.81 11.54
CA HIS A 168 -6.48 -9.90 12.66
C HIS A 168 -6.47 -8.42 12.27
N HIS A 169 -6.21 -8.12 11.00
CA HIS A 169 -6.27 -6.74 10.49
C HIS A 169 -7.70 -6.17 10.59
N THR A 170 -7.83 -4.88 10.81
CA THR A 170 -9.11 -4.16 10.71
C THR A 170 -8.87 -2.83 9.99
N TYR A 171 -9.60 -2.58 8.90
CA TYR A 171 -9.58 -1.27 8.26
C TYR A 171 -10.02 -0.20 9.25
N THR A 172 -9.25 0.86 9.35
CA THR A 172 -9.34 1.88 10.41
C THR A 172 -10.53 2.80 10.22
N THR A 173 -10.79 3.22 8.98
CA THR A 173 -11.89 4.14 8.65
C THR A 173 -13.19 3.41 8.35
N ALA A 174 -14.32 4.06 8.63
CA ALA A 174 -15.64 3.50 8.31
C ALA A 174 -15.83 3.31 6.79
N VAL A 175 -15.25 4.20 5.98
CA VAL A 175 -15.34 4.15 4.52
C VAL A 175 -14.55 2.98 3.95
N ALA A 176 -13.33 2.71 4.43
CA ALA A 176 -12.56 1.54 4.01
C ALA A 176 -13.24 0.24 4.44
N ARG A 177 -13.77 0.17 5.68
CA ARG A 177 -14.55 -0.99 6.13
C ARG A 177 -15.74 -1.27 5.21
N ALA A 178 -16.52 -0.24 4.85
CA ALA A 178 -17.67 -0.40 3.98
C ALA A 178 -17.27 -0.91 2.57
N LEU A 179 -16.17 -0.40 2.02
CA LEU A 179 -15.70 -0.74 0.67
C LEU A 179 -14.98 -2.09 0.59
N ARG A 180 -14.25 -2.49 1.64
CA ARG A 180 -13.29 -3.60 1.56
C ARG A 180 -13.59 -4.78 2.46
N ASN A 181 -14.38 -4.65 3.54
CA ASN A 181 -14.70 -5.81 4.38
C ASN A 181 -15.39 -6.96 3.61
N PRO A 182 -16.35 -6.71 2.70
CA PRO A 182 -16.97 -7.80 1.95
C PRO A 182 -15.96 -8.59 1.11
N GLY A 183 -15.07 -7.88 0.40
CA GLY A 183 -14.03 -8.52 -0.40
C GLY A 183 -12.94 -9.18 0.44
N LYS A 184 -12.59 -8.59 1.58
CA LYS A 184 -11.65 -9.18 2.53
C LYS A 184 -12.18 -10.49 3.10
N GLN A 185 -13.47 -10.56 3.44
CA GLN A 185 -14.10 -11.78 3.92
C GLN A 185 -14.09 -12.88 2.84
N ARG A 186 -14.33 -12.51 1.58
CA ARG A 186 -14.18 -13.42 0.44
C ARG A 186 -12.74 -13.94 0.33
N ASN A 187 -11.76 -13.07 0.43
CA ASN A 187 -10.34 -13.44 0.35
C ASN A 187 -9.91 -14.35 1.50
N ILE A 188 -10.45 -14.16 2.71
CA ILE A 188 -10.26 -15.08 3.85
C ILE A 188 -10.78 -16.48 3.51
N GLN A 189 -11.99 -16.59 2.95
CA GLN A 189 -12.57 -17.89 2.56
C GLN A 189 -11.73 -18.56 1.47
N LEU A 190 -11.35 -17.82 0.43
CA LEU A 190 -10.50 -18.33 -0.65
C LEU A 190 -9.14 -18.78 -0.13
N LEU A 191 -8.54 -18.08 0.84
CA LEU A 191 -7.28 -18.49 1.47
C LEU A 191 -7.42 -19.81 2.24
N GLN A 192 -8.52 -20.00 2.96
CA GLN A 192 -8.81 -21.24 3.67
C GLN A 192 -8.92 -22.42 2.69
N GLU A 193 -9.73 -22.27 1.63
CA GLU A 193 -9.87 -23.28 0.57
C GLU A 193 -8.52 -23.57 -0.12
N TYR A 194 -7.74 -22.53 -0.39
CA TYR A 194 -6.43 -22.64 -1.02
C TYR A 194 -5.47 -23.46 -0.14
N LEU A 195 -5.39 -23.17 1.16
CA LEU A 195 -4.54 -23.90 2.10
C LEU A 195 -4.96 -25.35 2.27
N GLU A 196 -6.27 -25.64 2.30
CA GLU A 196 -6.78 -27.03 2.28
C GLU A 196 -6.34 -27.77 1.02
N SER A 197 -6.44 -27.13 -0.15
CA SER A 197 -6.03 -27.72 -1.43
C SER A 197 -4.53 -28.04 -1.48
N LEU A 198 -3.68 -27.18 -0.89
CA LEU A 198 -2.24 -27.41 -0.80
C LEU A 198 -1.92 -28.64 0.07
N ARG A 199 -2.59 -28.78 1.22
CA ARG A 199 -2.40 -29.92 2.14
C ARG A 199 -2.82 -31.25 1.53
N GLU A 200 -3.79 -31.22 0.63
CA GLU A 200 -4.24 -32.39 -0.13
C GLU A 200 -3.38 -32.70 -1.37
N GLY A 201 -2.32 -31.92 -1.63
CA GLY A 201 -1.42 -32.13 -2.78
C GLY A 201 -2.05 -31.81 -4.14
N ARG A 202 -3.15 -31.03 -4.18
CA ARG A 202 -3.76 -30.55 -5.43
C ARG A 202 -3.01 -29.33 -5.94
N THR A 203 -2.94 -29.14 -7.25
CA THR A 203 -2.40 -27.90 -7.85
C THR A 203 -3.34 -26.74 -7.55
N ALA A 204 -3.05 -26.02 -6.47
CA ALA A 204 -3.89 -24.96 -5.90
C ALA A 204 -4.11 -23.77 -6.87
N ASP A 205 -3.25 -23.62 -7.88
CA ASP A 205 -3.32 -22.52 -8.85
C ASP A 205 -4.56 -22.56 -9.76
N ALA A 206 -5.17 -23.73 -9.98
CA ALA A 206 -6.38 -23.85 -10.80
C ALA A 206 -7.64 -23.29 -10.11
N LEU A 207 -7.70 -23.32 -8.77
CA LEU A 207 -8.90 -22.92 -7.99
C LEU A 207 -9.08 -21.39 -7.92
N VAL A 208 -7.97 -20.66 -7.84
CA VAL A 208 -7.98 -19.19 -7.68
C VAL A 208 -8.20 -18.48 -9.02
N LEU A 209 -7.64 -19.01 -10.12
CA LEU A 209 -7.74 -18.40 -11.44
C LEU A 209 -9.13 -18.58 -12.11
N GLN A 210 -9.88 -19.63 -11.75
CA GLN A 210 -11.20 -19.89 -12.34
C GLN A 210 -12.35 -19.06 -11.73
N ARG A 211 -12.14 -18.41 -10.58
CA ARG A 211 -13.22 -17.73 -9.83
C ARG A 211 -13.04 -16.21 -9.71
N ALA A 212 -11.92 -15.66 -10.18
CA ALA A 212 -11.65 -14.22 -10.19
C ALA A 212 -12.27 -13.47 -11.39
N HIS A 213 -12.86 -14.18 -12.34
CA HIS A 213 -13.59 -13.61 -13.48
C HIS A 213 -14.93 -14.34 -13.64
N PRO A 214 -16.06 -13.77 -13.17
CA PRO A 214 -17.38 -14.17 -13.63
C PRO A 214 -17.64 -13.76 -15.08
#